data_AF-A0AAI8BHS4-F1
#
_entry.id   AF-A0AAI8BHS4-F1
#
_cell.length_a   1.000
_cell.length_b   1.000
_cell.length_c   1.000
_cell.angle_alpha   90.00
_cell.angle_beta   90.00
_cell.angle_gamma   90.00
#
_symmetry.space_group_name_H-M   'P 1'
#
loop_
_entity.id
_entity.type
_entity.pdbx_description
1 polymer ?
#
loop_
_entity_poly.entity_id
_entity_poly.type
_entity_poly.pdbx_seq_one_letter_code
_entity_poly.pdbx_strand_id
1 'polypeptide(L)'
;MVYNNSIITSDHWEYNTFKFPSQIKNNILKTFLYNYPPLLHLDRAAWKQQKNLLSKYLPIWSKWHKILVQQKMTSFKYLSDDRLLQSTEFSNGIIVIANFADVTKDYNKINIPAKSVVILENNKIVQRFTATSFE
;
A
#
# COMPACT_ATOMS: atom_id res chain seq x y z
N MET A 1 1.12 -6.44 13.05
CA MET A 1 2.28 -5.85 13.77
C MET A 1 3.32 -6.90 14.17
N VAL A 2 2.96 -7.93 14.97
CA VAL A 2 3.95 -8.84 15.60
C VAL A 2 4.89 -9.58 14.63
N TYR A 3 4.40 -10.10 13.50
CA TYR A 3 5.16 -11.05 12.68
C TYR A 3 5.66 -10.53 11.32
N ASN A 4 5.67 -9.21 11.08
CA ASN A 4 6.02 -8.65 9.76
C ASN A 4 7.42 -9.08 9.28
N ASN A 5 8.38 -9.22 10.18
CA ASN A 5 9.75 -9.64 9.87
C ASN A 5 10.03 -11.12 10.21
N SER A 6 8.98 -11.93 10.38
CA SER A 6 9.09 -13.36 10.70
C SER A 6 8.34 -14.23 9.71
N ILE A 7 7.17 -13.77 9.24
CA ILE A 7 6.32 -14.52 8.32
C ILE A 7 5.81 -13.57 7.24
N ILE A 8 5.99 -13.96 5.98
CA ILE A 8 5.36 -13.27 4.84
C ILE A 8 3.95 -13.85 4.67
N THR A 9 2.95 -12.99 4.66
CA THR A 9 1.55 -13.35 4.40
C THR A 9 1.09 -12.71 3.10
N SER A 10 0.04 -13.24 2.47
CA SER A 10 -0.55 -12.67 1.26
C SER A 10 -2.07 -12.85 1.29
N ASP A 11 -2.76 -12.35 0.26
CA ASP A 11 -4.20 -12.53 0.13
C ASP A 11 -4.56 -14.03 -0.01
N HIS A 12 -5.80 -14.37 0.33
CA HIS A 12 -6.30 -15.74 0.16
C HIS A 12 -6.43 -16.08 -1.33
N TRP A 13 -6.18 -17.34 -1.70
CA TRP A 13 -6.15 -17.76 -3.12
C TRP A 13 -7.49 -17.51 -3.85
N GLU A 14 -8.62 -17.67 -3.18
CA GLU A 14 -9.92 -17.34 -3.77
C GLU A 14 -10.16 -15.84 -3.95
N TYR A 15 -9.38 -14.99 -3.28
CA TYR A 15 -9.56 -13.53 -3.20
C TYR A 15 -8.28 -12.80 -3.54
N ASN A 16 -7.72 -13.08 -4.72
CA ASN A 16 -6.53 -12.39 -5.22
C ASN A 16 -6.70 -10.86 -5.19
N THR A 17 -5.60 -10.12 -5.16
CA THR A 17 -5.57 -8.68 -4.83
C THR A 17 -6.51 -7.84 -5.69
N PHE A 18 -6.77 -8.25 -6.93
CA PHE A 18 -7.57 -7.50 -7.89
C PHE A 18 -8.89 -8.16 -8.30
N LYS A 19 -9.37 -9.16 -7.55
CA LYS A 19 -10.63 -9.87 -7.86
C LYS A 19 -11.83 -8.93 -7.97
N PHE A 20 -11.92 -7.95 -7.08
CA PHE A 20 -13.05 -7.03 -6.99
C PHE A 20 -12.67 -5.65 -7.54
N PRO A 21 -13.21 -5.22 -8.70
CA PRO A 21 -12.84 -3.95 -9.33
C PRO A 21 -12.97 -2.73 -8.41
N SER A 22 -14.04 -2.67 -7.61
CA SER A 22 -14.28 -1.58 -6.66
C SER A 22 -13.25 -1.51 -5.52
N GLN A 23 -12.50 -2.58 -5.27
CA GLN A 23 -11.51 -2.66 -4.19
C GLN A 23 -10.07 -2.56 -4.67
N ILE A 24 -9.79 -2.55 -5.98
CA ILE A 24 -8.42 -2.54 -6.52
C ILE A 24 -7.57 -1.44 -5.88
N LYS A 25 -8.06 -0.20 -5.88
CA LYS A 25 -7.34 0.94 -5.29
C LYS A 25 -7.05 0.70 -3.82
N ASN A 26 -8.07 0.32 -3.05
CA ASN A 26 -7.91 0.07 -1.61
C ASN A 26 -6.93 -1.07 -1.32
N ASN A 27 -6.97 -2.15 -2.11
CA ASN A 27 -6.07 -3.29 -1.94
C ASN A 27 -4.62 -2.92 -2.26
N ILE A 28 -4.37 -2.08 -3.27
CA ILE A 28 -3.03 -1.52 -3.50
C ILE A 28 -2.55 -0.71 -2.29
N LEU A 29 -3.41 0.12 -1.69
CA LEU A 29 -2.99 0.87 -0.50
C LEU A 29 -2.65 -0.06 0.68
N LYS A 30 -3.43 -1.14 0.85
CA LYS A 30 -3.20 -2.15 1.90
C LYS A 30 -1.86 -2.87 1.72
N THR A 31 -1.45 -3.20 0.49
CA THR A 31 -0.18 -3.90 0.25
C THR A 31 1.02 -3.07 0.68
N PHE A 32 0.95 -1.74 0.57
CA PHE A 32 1.95 -0.84 1.14
C PHE A 32 1.81 -0.73 2.66
N LEU A 33 0.61 -0.40 3.15
CA LEU A 33 0.37 -0.10 4.57
C LEU A 33 0.67 -1.27 5.49
N TYR A 34 0.29 -2.48 5.07
CA TYR A 34 0.50 -3.72 5.81
C TYR A 34 1.71 -4.51 5.32
N ASN A 35 2.42 -4.01 4.31
CA ASN A 35 3.65 -4.57 3.78
C ASN A 35 3.55 -6.07 3.41
N TYR A 36 2.52 -6.44 2.65
CA TYR A 36 2.35 -7.80 2.16
C TYR A 36 2.38 -7.86 0.62
N PRO A 37 2.90 -8.95 0.03
CA PRO A 37 2.89 -9.18 -1.41
C PRO A 37 1.47 -9.30 -1.98
N PRO A 38 1.17 -8.61 -3.11
CA PRO A 38 -0.08 -8.84 -3.81
C PRO A 38 -0.11 -10.26 -4.39
N LEU A 39 -1.25 -10.94 -4.26
CA LEU A 39 -1.52 -12.20 -4.95
C LEU A 39 -2.12 -11.92 -6.33
N LEU A 40 -1.44 -12.37 -7.39
CA LEU A 40 -1.86 -12.13 -8.78
C LEU A 40 -2.28 -13.44 -9.43
N HIS A 41 -3.43 -13.44 -10.11
CA HIS A 41 -3.81 -14.51 -11.04
C HIS A 41 -3.64 -13.96 -12.45
N LEU A 42 -2.66 -14.46 -13.18
CA LEU A 42 -2.25 -13.92 -14.47
C LEU A 42 -2.33 -15.01 -15.54
N ASP A 43 -3.44 -15.05 -16.25
CA ASP A 43 -3.52 -15.67 -17.57
C ASP A 43 -3.25 -14.63 -18.67
N ARG A 44 -3.39 -15.03 -19.94
CA ARG A 44 -3.16 -14.14 -21.08
C ARG A 44 -4.16 -12.98 -21.16
N ALA A 45 -5.41 -13.19 -20.74
CA ALA A 45 -6.45 -12.17 -20.78
C ALA A 45 -6.26 -11.15 -19.64
N ALA A 46 -6.03 -11.65 -18.42
CA ALA A 46 -5.66 -10.87 -17.25
C ALA A 46 -4.41 -10.04 -17.53
N TRP A 47 -3.35 -10.61 -18.12
CA TRP A 47 -2.15 -9.84 -18.46
C TRP A 47 -2.47 -8.64 -19.37
N LYS A 48 -3.28 -8.82 -20.42
CA LYS A 48 -3.66 -7.73 -21.33
C LYS A 48 -4.37 -6.59 -20.60
N GLN A 49 -5.26 -6.91 -19.67
CA GLN A 49 -6.01 -5.95 -18.88
C GLN A 49 -5.14 -5.26 -17.80
N GLN A 50 -4.29 -6.02 -17.12
CA GLN A 50 -3.64 -5.58 -15.88
C GLN A 50 -2.26 -4.95 -16.10
N LYS A 51 -1.60 -5.21 -17.25
CA LYS A 51 -0.20 -4.82 -17.49
C LYS A 51 0.13 -3.35 -17.21
N ASN A 52 -0.78 -2.42 -17.55
CA ASN A 52 -0.55 -0.98 -17.38
C ASN A 52 -0.56 -0.58 -15.90
N LEU A 53 -1.49 -1.15 -15.12
CA LEU A 53 -1.52 -0.98 -13.67
C LEU A 53 -0.26 -1.59 -13.05
N LEU A 54 0.05 -2.85 -13.40
CA LEU A 54 1.16 -3.60 -12.84
C LEU A 54 2.52 -2.93 -13.11
N SER A 55 2.73 -2.39 -14.30
CA SER A 55 3.99 -1.73 -14.68
C SER A 55 4.25 -0.44 -13.88
N LYS A 56 3.20 0.27 -13.45
CA LYS A 56 3.31 1.47 -12.60
C LYS A 56 3.44 1.09 -11.11
N TYR A 57 2.67 0.10 -10.67
CA TYR A 57 2.53 -0.29 -9.27
C TYR A 57 3.70 -1.14 -8.76
N LEU A 58 4.01 -2.26 -9.44
CA LEU A 58 4.94 -3.26 -8.92
C LEU A 58 6.37 -2.76 -8.70
N PRO A 59 6.97 -1.90 -9.57
CA PRO A 59 8.33 -1.42 -9.33
C PRO A 59 8.45 -0.60 -8.05
N ILE A 60 7.46 0.27 -7.78
CA ILE A 60 7.43 1.10 -6.58
C ILE A 60 7.16 0.24 -5.36
N TRP A 61 6.15 -0.64 -5.41
CA TRP A 61 5.82 -1.52 -4.30
C TRP A 61 6.98 -2.49 -3.96
N SER A 62 7.58 -3.13 -4.96
CA SER A 62 8.66 -4.11 -4.77
C SER A 62 9.90 -3.47 -4.13
N LYS A 63 10.24 -2.23 -4.52
CA LYS A 63 11.33 -1.47 -3.89
C LYS A 63 11.11 -1.36 -2.38
N TRP A 64 9.93 -0.89 -1.97
CA TRP A 64 9.63 -0.67 -0.55
C TRP A 64 9.44 -1.97 0.22
N HIS A 65 8.78 -2.97 -0.37
CA HIS A 65 8.58 -4.26 0.27
C HIS A 65 9.92 -4.94 0.60
N LYS A 66 10.90 -4.93 -0.32
CA LYS A 66 12.24 -5.49 -0.08
C LYS A 66 12.93 -4.89 1.14
N ILE A 67 12.72 -3.59 1.38
CA ILE A 67 13.28 -2.88 2.54
C ILE A 67 12.51 -3.25 3.81
N LEU A 68 11.17 -3.19 3.75
CA LEU A 68 10.30 -3.25 4.92
C LEU A 68 9.96 -4.66 5.39
N VAL A 69 10.06 -5.67 4.53
CA VAL A 69 9.80 -7.09 4.88
C VAL A 69 10.74 -7.61 5.98
N GLN A 70 11.93 -7.02 6.12
CA GLN A 70 12.88 -7.40 7.18
C GLN A 70 12.71 -6.59 8.47
N GLN A 71 11.80 -5.61 8.49
CA GLN A 71 11.64 -4.67 9.59
C GLN A 71 10.47 -5.04 10.50
N LYS A 72 10.60 -4.82 11.80
CA LYS A 72 9.45 -4.97 12.71
C LYS A 72 8.47 -3.85 12.41
N MET A 73 7.18 -4.20 12.31
CA MET A 73 6.10 -3.21 12.27
C MET A 73 5.80 -2.79 13.71
N THR A 74 6.29 -1.62 14.10
CA THR A 74 6.31 -1.16 15.50
C THR A 74 5.03 -0.46 15.93
N SER A 75 4.31 0.16 14.99
CA SER A 75 3.09 0.90 15.28
C SER A 75 2.12 0.90 14.10
N PHE A 76 0.82 0.97 14.43
CA PHE A 76 -0.28 1.25 13.51
C PHE A 76 -1.19 2.31 14.13
N LYS A 77 -1.64 3.30 13.35
CA LYS A 77 -2.50 4.39 13.84
C LYS A 77 -3.56 4.78 12.80
N TYR A 78 -4.76 5.12 13.29
CA TYR A 78 -5.72 5.93 12.55
C TYR A 78 -5.36 7.40 12.76
N LEU A 79 -5.17 8.14 11.66
CA LEU A 79 -4.79 9.56 11.66
C LEU A 79 -5.97 10.50 11.41
N SER A 80 -7.16 9.95 11.14
CA SER A 80 -8.41 10.70 10.97
C SER A 80 -9.57 9.98 11.65
N ASP A 81 -10.59 10.75 12.06
CA ASP A 81 -11.75 10.25 12.82
C ASP A 81 -12.57 9.21 12.07
N ASP A 82 -12.74 9.39 10.75
CA ASP A 82 -13.38 8.43 9.85
C ASP A 82 -12.53 7.18 9.56
N ARG A 83 -11.32 7.10 10.13
CA ARG A 83 -10.36 6.00 10.00
C ARG A 83 -9.86 5.75 8.58
N LEU A 84 -10.09 6.68 7.64
CA LEU A 84 -9.65 6.56 6.25
C LEU A 84 -8.21 7.03 6.03
N LEU A 85 -7.62 7.78 6.95
CA LEU A 85 -6.19 8.07 6.96
C LEU A 85 -5.51 7.17 7.98
N GLN A 86 -4.55 6.36 7.53
CA GLN A 86 -3.92 5.34 8.36
C GLN A 86 -2.41 5.38 8.19
N SER A 87 -1.67 5.02 9.24
CA SER A 87 -0.23 4.89 9.16
C SER A 87 0.31 3.65 9.85
N THR A 88 1.45 3.20 9.32
CA THR A 88 2.27 2.13 9.87
C THR A 88 3.70 2.62 10.00
N GLU A 89 4.36 2.30 11.11
CA GLU A 89 5.77 2.60 11.36
C GLU A 89 6.59 1.32 11.45
N PHE A 90 7.81 1.37 10.94
CA PHE A 90 8.76 0.26 10.93
C PHE A 90 9.99 0.57 11.77
N SER A 91 10.69 -0.46 12.25
CA SER A 91 11.84 -0.35 13.15
C SER A 91 13.02 0.47 12.62
N ASN A 92 13.12 0.67 11.31
CA ASN A 92 14.13 1.51 10.67
C ASN A 92 13.69 2.98 10.52
N GLY A 93 12.59 3.40 11.14
CA GLY A 93 12.09 4.77 11.12
C GLY A 93 11.28 5.15 9.88
N ILE A 94 11.02 4.21 8.96
CA ILE A 94 10.14 4.46 7.82
C ILE A 94 8.68 4.47 8.30
N ILE A 95 7.92 5.46 7.83
CA ILE A 95 6.48 5.56 8.06
C ILE A 95 5.76 5.48 6.73
N VAL A 96 4.77 4.60 6.63
CA VAL A 96 3.87 4.49 5.48
C VAL A 96 2.53 5.10 5.89
N ILE A 97 2.04 6.08 5.15
CA ILE A 97 0.73 6.69 5.35
C ILE A 97 -0.14 6.42 4.13
N ALA A 98 -1.32 5.86 4.34
CA ALA A 98 -2.30 5.56 3.30
C ALA A 98 -3.59 6.37 3.51
N ASN A 99 -4.03 7.06 2.46
CA ASN A 99 -5.33 7.71 2.42
C ASN A 99 -6.32 6.89 1.58
N PHE A 100 -7.24 6.24 2.27
CA PHE A 100 -8.33 5.46 1.69
C PHE A 100 -9.54 6.31 1.29
N ALA A 101 -9.58 7.60 1.60
CA ALA A 101 -10.70 8.46 1.21
C ALA A 101 -10.66 8.82 -0.27
N ASP A 102 -11.81 9.25 -0.76
CA ASP A 102 -11.99 9.81 -2.11
C ASP A 102 -11.68 11.32 -2.16
N VAL A 103 -11.19 11.88 -1.06
CA VAL A 103 -10.73 13.28 -0.94
C VAL A 103 -9.31 13.35 -0.38
N THR A 104 -8.59 14.42 -0.72
CA THR A 104 -7.29 14.73 -0.11
C THR A 104 -7.46 14.95 1.39
N LYS A 105 -6.49 14.47 2.17
CA LYS A 105 -6.43 14.68 3.61
C LYS A 105 -5.10 15.29 4.01
N ASP A 106 -5.13 16.15 5.02
CA ASP A 106 -3.94 16.80 5.54
C ASP A 106 -3.47 16.11 6.82
N TYR A 107 -2.16 15.92 6.92
CA TYR A 107 -1.52 15.39 8.11
C TYR A 107 -0.17 16.07 8.30
N ASN A 108 0.06 16.72 9.45
CA ASN A 108 1.30 17.44 9.75
C ASN A 108 1.78 18.37 8.61
N LYS A 109 0.85 19.16 8.04
CA LYS A 109 1.11 20.06 6.89
C LYS A 109 1.51 19.35 5.59
N ILE A 110 1.30 18.03 5.51
CA ILE A 110 1.47 17.24 4.30
C ILE A 110 0.09 16.90 3.74
N ASN A 111 -0.15 17.29 2.50
CA ASN A 111 -1.34 16.89 1.77
C ASN A 111 -1.14 15.47 1.23
N ILE A 112 -2.07 14.58 1.56
CA ILE A 112 -2.10 13.18 1.15
C ILE A 112 -3.28 13.01 0.20
N PRO A 113 -3.04 12.93 -1.14
CA PRO A 113 -4.11 12.84 -2.13
C PRO A 113 -5.08 11.68 -1.87
N ALA A 114 -6.29 11.79 -2.42
CA ALA A 114 -7.25 10.70 -2.43
C ALA A 114 -6.63 9.40 -2.98
N LYS A 115 -7.00 8.26 -2.40
CA LYS A 115 -6.54 6.91 -2.82
C LYS A 115 -5.03 6.82 -3.05
N SER A 116 -4.23 7.32 -2.11
CA SER A 116 -2.77 7.40 -2.26
C SER A 116 -2.00 6.93 -1.04
N VAL A 117 -0.71 6.64 -1.25
CA VAL A 117 0.28 6.35 -0.22
C VAL A 117 1.38 7.41 -0.27
N VAL A 118 1.81 7.83 0.91
CA VAL A 118 3.01 8.63 1.14
C VAL A 118 3.94 7.86 2.06
N ILE A 119 5.21 7.75 1.68
CA ILE A 119 6.24 7.13 2.53
C ILE A 119 7.18 8.22 3.01
N LEU A 120 7.40 8.22 4.32
CA LEU A 120 8.26 9.16 5.02
C LEU A 120 9.50 8.45 5.55
N GLU A 121 10.63 9.13 5.44
CA GLU A 121 11.89 8.81 6.11
C GLU A 121 12.39 10.08 6.77
N ASN A 122 12.65 10.05 8.08
CA ASN A 122 13.03 11.24 8.86
C ASN A 122 12.08 12.44 8.65
N ASN A 123 10.77 12.18 8.65
CA ASN A 123 9.69 13.15 8.38
C ASN A 123 9.73 13.82 7.00
N LYS A 124 10.55 13.34 6.06
CA LYS A 124 10.59 13.81 4.68
C LYS A 124 9.91 12.81 3.76
N ILE A 125 9.18 13.33 2.77
CA ILE A 125 8.53 12.50 1.76
C ILE A 125 9.58 11.93 0.81
N VAL A 126 9.69 10.60 0.80
CA VAL A 126 10.62 9.86 -0.07
C VAL A 126 9.88 9.10 -1.18
N GLN A 127 8.57 8.89 -1.04
CA GLN A 127 7.73 8.35 -2.09
C GLN A 127 6.31 8.89 -2.01
N ARG A 128 5.72 9.15 -3.17
CA ARG A 128 4.27 9.27 -3.36
C ARG A 128 3.80 8.24 -4.38
N PHE A 129 2.63 7.66 -4.14
CA PHE A 129 2.00 6.75 -5.09
C PHE A 129 0.48 6.90 -5.01
N THR A 130 -0.17 7.14 -6.15
CA THR A 130 -1.63 7.19 -6.24
C THR A 130 -2.13 5.92 -6.90
N ALA A 131 -3.06 5.23 -6.24
CA ALA A 131 -3.60 3.97 -6.73
C ALA A 131 -4.58 4.22 -7.88
N THR A 132 -4.38 3.49 -8.97
CA THR A 132 -5.28 3.45 -10.13
C THR A 132 -6.00 2.10 -10.22
N SER A 133 -6.98 2.00 -11.12
CA SER A 133 -7.69 0.76 -11.45
C SER A 133 -7.15 0.19 -12.78
N PHE A 134 -7.70 -0.94 -13.21
CA PHE A 134 -7.74 -1.27 -14.63
C PHE A 134 -8.57 -0.18 -15.32
N GLU A 135 -7.88 0.76 -15.97
CA GLU A 135 -8.48 1.68 -16.95
C GLU A 135 -8.87 0.92 -18.22
#